data_AF-A0A1G2Z8M5-F1
#
_entry.id   AF-A0A1G2Z8M5-F1
#
_cell.length_a   1.000
_cell.length_b   1.000
_cell.length_c   1.000
_cell.angle_alpha   90.00
_cell.angle_beta   90.00
_cell.angle_gamma   90.00
#
_symmetry.space_group_name_H-M   'P 1'
#
loop_
_entity.id
_entity.type
_entity.pdbx_description
1 polymer ?
#
loop_
_entity_poly.entity_id
_entity_poly.type
_entity_poly.pdbx_seq_one_letter_code
_entity_poly.pdbx_strand_id
1 'polypeptide(L)'
;MLKNRDLGFLKASYEEDAAMQKCWQDVQKDADAYLRRPPLVYRKIGPRLLQVSRDCLGRIYALALAYRWTGDEKYAAKAKENLLQVCAFSDWNPSHFLDVAEMSHAVGIGYDWLYGYLDEQTRATVRTALIEKGLKPGLEIYAKGGWWVKSEYNWNQVCNGGMIVGSLAIAETDPSYAERIVPAAVKSLPLALKSYGPDGAWGEGPGYWSYATHYTAYALTALDTALGNTFGLLEIDGLSKAGSFPVYTAGPTGLYLNFADVGERSSRRPMPCMFWLARTFHNPLYAYSEHEQFAKRPSSAAHLVWYTARPRPTAARKQLDCYFRGPVEVVTMRSAWDDPNALFVGVKAGYNQVNHGHLDLGNFELDALGVRWARDLGSDNYNLPDYWNSGRGGTRWTYYRLNSASHSIPLIGGQGQDPLAKSSFTKTEINGARPVAVGDLTEAYKDFVRSAARGVAMIEGRHAVLIQDDLDMKAPSDVVWAMTTDAEIDIKGPAVAVLKLRGKELVARLLSPQNAAFTTESAEQKAPQERNPGVRRLLVRLPQVGGVVRVAVLLAPVWADAKAIESAEIKPLMNW
;
A
#
# COMPACT_ATOMS: atom_id res chain seq x y z
N MET A 1 22.29 11.06 -6.82
CA MET A 1 21.32 10.90 -5.70
C MET A 1 21.42 11.97 -4.60
N LEU A 2 22.57 12.18 -3.96
CA LEU A 2 22.76 13.27 -2.97
C LEU A 2 24.06 14.01 -3.31
N LYS A 3 23.97 15.25 -3.81
CA LYS A 3 25.15 16.03 -4.21
C LYS A 3 25.90 16.54 -2.96
N ASN A 4 27.20 16.80 -3.08
CA ASN A 4 28.00 17.34 -1.97
C ASN A 4 27.48 18.69 -1.47
N ARG A 5 26.96 19.53 -2.39
CA ARG A 5 26.29 20.79 -2.04
C ARG A 5 25.06 20.57 -1.16
N ASP A 6 24.19 19.63 -1.53
CA ASP A 6 22.97 19.32 -0.77
C ASP A 6 23.30 18.75 0.61
N LEU A 7 24.31 17.88 0.70
CA LEU A 7 24.82 17.37 1.97
C LEU A 7 25.36 18.51 2.86
N GLY A 8 26.04 19.49 2.27
CA GLY A 8 26.49 20.69 3.00
C GLY A 8 25.33 21.48 3.60
N PHE A 9 24.24 21.67 2.85
CA PHE A 9 23.03 22.32 3.36
C PHE A 9 22.39 21.52 4.51
N LEU A 10 22.28 20.20 4.38
CA LEU A 10 21.76 19.36 5.47
C LEU A 10 22.60 19.48 6.74
N LYS A 11 23.94 19.43 6.62
CA LYS A 11 24.83 19.62 7.79
C LYS A 11 24.69 21.00 8.42
N ALA A 12 24.54 22.05 7.61
CA ALA A 12 24.36 23.41 8.13
C ALA A 12 23.04 23.59 8.90
N SER A 13 21.96 22.95 8.44
CA SER A 13 20.64 23.00 9.10
C SER A 13 20.51 22.07 10.32
N TYR A 14 21.48 21.20 10.55
CA TYR A 14 21.42 20.18 11.60
C TYR A 14 21.28 20.76 13.02
N GLU A 15 22.01 21.83 13.35
CA GLU A 15 22.00 22.40 14.70
C GLU A 15 20.67 23.08 15.06
N GLU A 16 19.90 23.52 14.06
CA GLU A 16 18.70 24.33 14.23
C GLU A 16 17.38 23.54 14.09
N ASP A 17 17.43 22.29 13.63
CA ASP A 17 16.26 21.47 13.34
C ASP A 17 16.27 20.14 14.10
N ALA A 18 15.55 20.09 15.23
CA ALA A 18 15.43 18.89 16.06
C ALA A 18 14.87 17.66 15.33
N ALA A 19 14.02 17.86 14.31
CA ALA A 19 13.51 16.76 13.50
C ALA A 19 14.61 16.22 12.58
N MET A 20 15.44 17.09 12.00
CA MET A 20 16.63 16.65 11.26
C MET A 20 17.63 15.93 12.17
N GLN A 21 17.84 16.41 13.40
CA GLN A 21 18.74 15.78 14.37
C GLN A 21 18.33 14.35 14.68
N LYS A 22 17.04 14.13 14.98
CA LYS A 22 16.52 12.79 15.20
C LYS A 22 16.66 11.91 13.94
N CYS A 23 16.42 12.46 12.73
CA CYS A 23 16.64 11.71 11.49
C CYS A 23 18.09 11.18 11.39
N TRP A 24 19.06 12.06 11.64
CA TRP A 24 20.48 11.68 11.65
C TRP A 24 20.81 10.65 12.73
N GLN A 25 20.31 10.82 13.96
CA GLN A 25 20.54 9.86 15.04
C GLN A 25 20.00 8.47 14.69
N ASP A 26 18.82 8.38 14.08
CA ASP A 26 18.25 7.11 13.59
C ASP A 26 19.17 6.46 12.53
N VAL A 27 19.67 7.25 11.58
CA VAL A 27 20.59 6.77 10.52
C VAL A 27 21.93 6.31 11.10
N GLN A 28 22.49 7.05 12.05
CA GLN A 28 23.72 6.67 12.73
C GLN A 28 23.54 5.35 13.50
N LYS A 29 22.42 5.20 14.21
CA LYS A 29 22.08 3.97 14.92
C LYS A 29 21.96 2.77 13.97
N ASP A 30 21.32 2.95 12.82
CA ASP A 30 21.24 1.91 11.79
C ASP A 30 22.62 1.56 11.25
N ALA A 31 23.45 2.56 10.92
CA ALA A 31 24.82 2.34 10.46
C ALA A 31 25.65 1.56 11.49
N ASP A 32 25.58 1.92 12.78
CA ASP A 32 26.26 1.22 13.87
C ASP A 32 25.75 -0.22 14.06
N ALA A 33 24.46 -0.46 13.83
CA ALA A 33 23.92 -1.81 13.84
C ALA A 33 24.46 -2.63 12.65
N TYR A 34 24.57 -2.02 11.47
CA TYR A 34 25.09 -2.66 10.26
C TYR A 34 26.59 -2.98 10.34
N LEU A 35 27.37 -2.26 11.15
CA LEU A 35 28.77 -2.61 11.44
C LEU A 35 28.93 -4.03 11.98
N ARG A 36 27.97 -4.49 12.79
CA ARG A 36 28.00 -5.79 13.47
C ARG A 36 27.22 -6.88 12.75
N ARG A 37 26.56 -6.57 11.64
CA ARG A 37 25.66 -7.51 10.97
C ARG A 37 26.47 -8.56 10.19
N PRO A 38 26.05 -9.84 10.20
CA PRO A 38 26.76 -10.89 9.46
C PRO A 38 26.89 -10.56 7.96
N PRO A 39 27.91 -11.15 7.28
CA PRO A 39 28.07 -10.99 5.84
C PRO A 39 26.80 -11.35 5.05
N LEU A 40 26.61 -10.67 3.93
CA LEU A 40 25.54 -11.01 2.99
C LEU A 40 25.87 -12.34 2.32
N VAL A 41 24.89 -13.24 2.26
CA VAL A 41 25.04 -14.57 1.65
C VAL A 41 23.98 -14.76 0.58
N TYR A 42 24.35 -15.40 -0.54
CA TYR A 42 23.42 -15.75 -1.60
C TYR A 42 22.40 -16.77 -1.09
N ARG A 43 21.19 -16.31 -0.75
CA ARG A 43 20.13 -17.15 -0.20
C ARG A 43 18.78 -16.76 -0.77
N LYS A 44 18.15 -17.69 -1.49
CA LYS A 44 16.78 -17.53 -1.99
C LYS A 44 15.75 -17.98 -0.96
N ILE A 45 14.59 -17.30 -0.93
CA ILE A 45 13.39 -17.71 -0.21
C ILE A 45 12.29 -17.93 -1.25
N GLY A 46 11.94 -19.19 -1.51
CA GLY A 46 11.24 -19.55 -2.74
C GLY A 46 12.13 -19.20 -3.96
N PRO A 47 11.59 -18.55 -5.01
CA PRO A 47 12.38 -18.20 -6.18
C PRO A 47 13.20 -16.90 -6.03
N ARG A 48 13.17 -16.25 -4.86
CA ARG A 48 13.55 -14.83 -4.68
C ARG A 48 14.83 -14.67 -3.85
N LEU A 49 15.81 -13.95 -4.38
CA LEU A 49 16.97 -13.38 -3.67
C LEU A 49 16.65 -12.01 -3.04
N LEU A 50 15.44 -11.46 -3.29
CA LEU A 50 14.98 -10.12 -2.92
C LEU A 50 15.34 -9.65 -1.50
N GLN A 51 15.23 -10.54 -0.51
CA GLN A 51 15.53 -10.19 0.88
C GLN A 51 17.01 -9.84 1.09
N VAL A 52 17.91 -10.47 0.33
CA VAL A 52 19.35 -10.17 0.35
C VAL A 52 19.63 -8.84 -0.35
N SER A 53 18.98 -8.58 -1.49
CA SER A 53 19.06 -7.29 -2.20
C SER A 53 18.62 -6.12 -1.30
N ARG A 54 17.52 -6.29 -0.57
CA ARG A 54 17.00 -5.30 0.41
C ARG A 54 17.92 -5.09 1.60
N ASP A 55 18.51 -6.15 2.15
CA ASP A 55 19.49 -6.03 3.23
C ASP A 55 20.74 -5.28 2.75
N CYS A 56 21.23 -5.58 1.53
CA CYS A 56 22.31 -4.83 0.90
C CYS A 56 21.97 -3.34 0.73
N LEU A 57 20.79 -3.03 0.17
CA LEU A 57 20.33 -1.67 -0.02
C LEU A 57 20.31 -0.88 1.30
N GLY A 58 19.71 -1.44 2.35
CA GLY A 58 19.67 -0.80 3.67
C GLY A 58 21.06 -0.56 4.26
N ARG A 59 21.95 -1.55 4.18
CA ARG A 59 23.35 -1.43 4.63
C ARG A 59 24.08 -0.31 3.92
N ILE A 60 24.02 -0.28 2.58
CA ILE A 60 24.74 0.72 1.78
C ILE A 60 24.23 2.12 2.06
N TYR A 61 22.91 2.32 2.07
CA TYR A 61 22.33 3.63 2.37
C TYR A 61 22.74 4.15 3.74
N ALA A 62 22.66 3.33 4.79
CA ALA A 62 23.01 3.75 6.15
C ALA A 62 24.52 3.98 6.31
N LEU A 63 25.36 3.01 5.93
CA LEU A 63 26.81 3.09 6.11
C LEU A 63 27.44 4.17 5.23
N ALA A 64 27.09 4.24 3.94
CA ALA A 64 27.67 5.24 3.04
C ALA A 64 27.20 6.65 3.39
N LEU A 65 25.94 6.84 3.82
CA LEU A 65 25.51 8.16 4.32
C LEU A 65 26.25 8.54 5.58
N ALA A 66 26.41 7.62 6.53
CA ALA A 66 27.13 7.87 7.77
C ALA A 66 28.59 8.26 7.53
N TYR A 67 29.28 7.60 6.59
CA TYR A 67 30.62 8.00 6.15
C TYR A 67 30.62 9.41 5.57
N ARG A 68 29.74 9.72 4.61
CA ARG A 68 29.67 11.06 4.00
C ARG A 68 29.32 12.14 5.02
N TRP A 69 28.53 11.80 6.04
CA TRP A 69 28.17 12.73 7.11
C TRP A 69 29.32 12.99 8.09
N THR A 70 30.04 11.94 8.52
CA THR A 70 31.01 12.02 9.63
C THR A 70 32.47 12.06 9.20
N GLY A 71 32.80 11.51 8.02
CA GLY A 71 34.16 11.20 7.60
C GLY A 71 34.75 9.95 8.26
N ASP A 72 34.00 9.24 9.12
CA ASP A 72 34.51 8.06 9.83
C ASP A 72 34.63 6.85 8.88
N GLU A 73 35.86 6.48 8.56
CA GLU A 73 36.19 5.43 7.60
C GLU A 73 35.66 4.05 8.00
N LYS A 74 35.32 3.79 9.27
CA LYS A 74 34.78 2.49 9.68
C LYS A 74 33.48 2.16 8.92
N TYR A 75 32.67 3.18 8.63
CA TYR A 75 31.43 3.01 7.88
C TYR A 75 31.71 2.72 6.40
N ALA A 76 32.67 3.44 5.80
CA ALA A 76 33.08 3.22 4.42
C ALA A 76 33.71 1.83 4.22
N ALA A 77 34.58 1.41 5.15
CA ALA A 77 35.22 0.09 5.15
C ALA A 77 34.17 -1.03 5.20
N LYS A 78 33.18 -0.93 6.09
CA LYS A 78 32.11 -1.94 6.16
C LYS A 78 31.20 -1.91 4.93
N ALA A 79 30.91 -0.74 4.38
CA ALA A 79 30.13 -0.64 3.14
C ALA A 79 30.89 -1.27 1.95
N LYS A 80 32.20 -1.01 1.82
CA LYS A 80 33.10 -1.68 0.85
C LYS A 80 33.06 -3.20 1.00
N GLU A 81 33.14 -3.72 2.23
CA GLU A 81 33.02 -5.16 2.49
C GLU A 81 31.68 -5.70 1.96
N ASN A 82 30.55 -5.07 2.29
CA ASN A 82 29.23 -5.51 1.83
C ASN A 82 29.10 -5.47 0.29
N LEU A 83 29.65 -4.44 -0.37
CA LEU A 83 29.69 -4.36 -1.84
C LEU A 83 30.46 -5.54 -2.43
N LEU A 84 31.68 -5.77 -1.96
CA LEU A 84 32.52 -6.87 -2.46
C LEU A 84 31.86 -8.24 -2.28
N GLN A 85 31.13 -8.46 -1.17
CA GLN A 85 30.38 -9.70 -0.94
C GLN A 85 29.33 -9.95 -2.03
N VAL A 86 28.49 -8.96 -2.33
CA VAL A 86 27.43 -9.13 -3.35
C VAL A 86 27.98 -9.12 -4.78
N CYS A 87 29.11 -8.45 -5.01
CA CYS A 87 29.84 -8.52 -6.29
C CYS A 87 30.45 -9.91 -6.53
N ALA A 88 30.76 -10.66 -5.47
CA ALA A 88 31.31 -12.01 -5.55
C ALA A 88 30.27 -13.11 -5.79
N PHE A 89 28.96 -12.82 -5.67
CA PHE A 89 27.91 -13.78 -6.01
C PHE A 89 27.98 -14.20 -7.48
N SER A 90 27.54 -15.41 -7.84
CA SER A 90 27.53 -15.87 -9.24
C SER A 90 26.68 -14.97 -10.15
N ASP A 91 25.54 -14.53 -9.64
CA ASP A 91 24.55 -13.68 -10.31
C ASP A 91 23.73 -12.92 -9.25
N TRP A 92 22.80 -12.08 -9.71
CA TRP A 92 21.80 -11.42 -8.85
C TRP A 92 20.37 -11.93 -9.11
N ASN A 93 20.25 -13.19 -9.54
CA ASN A 93 19.01 -13.90 -9.84
C ASN A 93 18.15 -13.29 -10.97
N PRO A 94 18.63 -13.24 -12.23
CA PRO A 94 17.92 -12.60 -13.35
C PRO A 94 16.57 -13.22 -13.72
N SER A 95 16.26 -14.43 -13.26
CA SER A 95 14.92 -15.03 -13.42
C SER A 95 13.84 -14.33 -12.59
N HIS A 96 14.22 -13.61 -11.53
CA HIS A 96 13.33 -12.75 -10.73
C HIS A 96 13.91 -11.33 -10.69
N PHE A 97 13.56 -10.52 -11.68
CA PHE A 97 14.30 -9.29 -11.99
C PHE A 97 14.23 -8.19 -10.91
N LEU A 98 13.28 -8.22 -9.98
CA LEU A 98 13.32 -7.32 -8.82
C LEU A 98 14.62 -7.51 -8.01
N ASP A 99 15.12 -8.74 -7.93
CA ASP A 99 16.36 -9.04 -7.19
C ASP A 99 17.55 -8.31 -7.80
N VAL A 100 17.63 -8.36 -9.14
CA VAL A 100 18.66 -7.69 -9.95
C VAL A 100 18.53 -6.18 -9.84
N ALA A 101 17.31 -5.65 -9.95
CA ALA A 101 17.07 -4.22 -9.92
C ALA A 101 17.39 -3.59 -8.57
N GLU A 102 16.90 -4.17 -7.47
CA GLU A 102 17.18 -3.69 -6.12
C GLU A 102 18.69 -3.83 -5.79
N MET A 103 19.36 -4.89 -6.26
CA MET A 103 20.81 -5.06 -6.05
C MET A 103 21.63 -4.06 -6.88
N SER A 104 21.25 -3.82 -8.13
CA SER A 104 21.89 -2.83 -9.01
C SER A 104 21.77 -1.42 -8.43
N HIS A 105 20.63 -1.11 -7.82
CA HIS A 105 20.44 0.13 -7.06
C HIS A 105 21.43 0.20 -5.89
N ALA A 106 21.45 -0.80 -5.01
CA ALA A 106 22.33 -0.81 -3.84
C ALA A 106 23.81 -0.63 -4.25
N VAL A 107 24.26 -1.38 -5.25
CA VAL A 107 25.64 -1.34 -5.74
C VAL A 107 25.96 0.00 -6.42
N GLY A 108 25.03 0.54 -7.22
CA GLY A 108 25.20 1.85 -7.86
C GLY A 108 25.36 2.99 -6.85
N ILE A 109 24.55 3.01 -5.78
CA ILE A 109 24.69 4.01 -4.70
C ILE A 109 26.02 3.85 -3.97
N GLY A 110 26.40 2.61 -3.65
CA GLY A 110 27.66 2.35 -2.97
C GLY A 110 28.87 2.78 -3.81
N TYR A 111 28.83 2.54 -5.11
CA TYR A 111 29.86 2.98 -6.05
C TYR A 111 29.97 4.51 -6.09
N ASP A 112 28.85 5.22 -6.29
CA ASP A 112 28.79 6.68 -6.36
C ASP A 112 29.21 7.35 -5.04
N TRP A 113 28.60 6.96 -3.92
CA TRP A 113 28.80 7.63 -2.64
C TRP A 113 30.14 7.33 -1.99
N LEU A 114 30.78 6.21 -2.32
CA LEU A 114 32.10 5.83 -1.79
C LEU A 114 33.21 6.00 -2.83
N TYR A 115 32.94 6.56 -4.02
CA TYR A 115 33.89 6.59 -5.14
C TYR A 115 35.28 7.08 -4.74
N GLY A 116 35.34 8.16 -3.95
CA GLY A 116 36.61 8.74 -3.46
C GLY A 116 37.33 7.93 -2.39
N TYR A 117 36.64 7.01 -1.71
CA TYR A 117 37.23 6.09 -0.71
C TYR A 117 37.68 4.76 -1.34
N LEU A 118 36.94 4.25 -2.33
CA LEU A 118 37.27 2.98 -2.98
C LEU A 118 38.58 3.12 -3.76
N ASP A 119 39.48 2.15 -3.65
CA ASP A 119 40.66 2.07 -4.54
C ASP A 119 40.25 1.67 -5.97
N GLU A 120 41.17 1.85 -6.92
CA GLU A 120 40.90 1.59 -8.34
C GLU A 120 40.48 0.13 -8.61
N GLN A 121 41.13 -0.83 -7.96
CA GLN A 121 40.82 -2.25 -8.10
C GLN A 121 39.40 -2.54 -7.62
N THR A 122 39.01 -2.01 -6.46
CA THR A 122 37.68 -2.15 -5.90
C THR A 122 36.64 -1.50 -6.80
N ARG A 123 36.91 -0.29 -7.32
CA ARG A 123 36.03 0.37 -8.29
C ARG A 123 35.85 -0.49 -9.54
N ALA A 124 36.92 -1.08 -10.07
CA ALA A 124 36.85 -1.97 -11.22
C ALA A 124 35.99 -3.22 -10.92
N THR A 125 36.18 -3.88 -9.78
CA THR A 125 35.37 -5.04 -9.37
C THR A 125 33.89 -4.69 -9.25
N VAL A 126 33.56 -3.59 -8.58
CA VAL A 126 32.17 -3.16 -8.37
C VAL A 126 31.50 -2.81 -9.70
N ARG A 127 32.20 -2.06 -10.57
CA ARG A 127 31.73 -1.69 -11.89
C ARG A 127 31.50 -2.90 -12.79
N THR A 128 32.45 -3.83 -12.85
CA THR A 128 32.29 -5.07 -13.63
C THR A 128 31.11 -5.89 -13.13
N ALA A 129 30.93 -6.03 -11.81
CA ALA A 129 29.78 -6.76 -11.27
C ALA A 129 28.45 -6.08 -11.61
N LEU A 130 28.37 -4.74 -11.51
CA LEU A 130 27.18 -3.98 -11.88
C LEU A 130 26.81 -4.16 -13.36
N ILE A 131 27.82 -4.13 -14.24
CA ILE A 131 27.65 -4.39 -15.67
C ILE A 131 27.16 -5.81 -15.94
N GLU A 132 27.90 -6.82 -15.49
CA GLU A 132 27.65 -8.23 -15.86
C GLU A 132 26.40 -8.80 -15.18
N LYS A 133 26.15 -8.45 -13.92
CA LYS A 133 25.07 -9.05 -13.12
C LYS A 133 23.79 -8.20 -13.09
N GLY A 134 23.90 -6.91 -13.44
CA GLY A 134 22.80 -5.95 -13.43
C GLY A 134 22.42 -5.45 -14.82
N LEU A 135 23.28 -4.61 -15.39
CA LEU A 135 22.96 -3.79 -16.57
C LEU A 135 22.83 -4.60 -17.85
N LYS A 136 23.71 -5.59 -18.09
CA LYS A 136 23.61 -6.49 -19.25
C LYS A 136 22.31 -7.31 -19.23
N PRO A 137 21.93 -8.00 -18.14
CA PRO A 137 20.63 -8.64 -18.02
C PRO A 137 19.46 -7.69 -18.28
N GLY A 138 19.51 -6.46 -17.77
CA GLY A 138 18.49 -5.44 -18.03
C GLY A 138 18.37 -5.06 -19.50
N LEU A 139 19.50 -4.84 -20.18
CA LEU A 139 19.54 -4.54 -21.61
C LEU A 139 18.99 -5.67 -22.48
N GLU A 140 19.25 -6.93 -22.12
CA GLU A 140 18.65 -8.07 -22.82
C GLU A 140 17.12 -8.08 -22.72
N ILE A 141 16.58 -7.74 -21.54
CA ILE A 141 15.14 -7.67 -21.34
C ILE A 141 14.53 -6.50 -22.12
N TYR A 142 15.17 -5.32 -22.12
CA TYR A 142 14.72 -4.20 -22.96
C TYR A 142 14.71 -4.58 -24.44
N ALA A 143 15.77 -5.23 -24.92
CA ALA A 143 15.89 -5.65 -26.32
C ALA A 143 14.79 -6.65 -26.73
N LYS A 144 14.41 -7.56 -25.84
CA LYS A 144 13.33 -8.54 -26.05
C LYS A 144 11.93 -7.96 -25.77
N GLY A 145 11.83 -6.75 -25.25
CA GLY A 145 10.57 -6.15 -24.80
C GLY A 145 9.87 -6.99 -23.74
N GLY A 146 10.62 -7.41 -22.71
CA GLY A 146 10.10 -8.30 -21.66
C GLY A 146 8.94 -7.71 -20.87
N TRP A 147 8.25 -8.56 -20.12
CA TRP A 147 6.94 -8.27 -19.56
C TRP A 147 6.91 -7.07 -18.58
N TRP A 148 7.92 -6.92 -17.70
CA TRP A 148 7.93 -5.82 -16.72
C TRP A 148 8.15 -4.46 -17.38
N VAL A 149 8.83 -4.42 -18.53
CA VAL A 149 9.02 -3.20 -19.35
C VAL A 149 7.68 -2.67 -19.87
N LYS A 150 6.67 -3.54 -19.96
CA LYS A 150 5.32 -3.24 -20.48
C LYS A 150 4.25 -3.19 -19.38
N SER A 151 4.63 -3.37 -18.13
CA SER A 151 3.68 -3.47 -17.01
C SER A 151 3.25 -2.10 -16.49
N GLU A 152 2.02 -2.04 -15.96
CA GLU A 152 1.39 -0.82 -15.44
C GLU A 152 1.42 -0.76 -13.89
N TYR A 153 2.24 -1.58 -13.25
CA TYR A 153 2.30 -1.76 -11.80
C TYR A 153 3.75 -1.77 -11.29
N ASN A 154 3.94 -2.05 -10.00
CA ASN A 154 5.19 -1.79 -9.27
C ASN A 154 6.47 -2.34 -9.93
N TRP A 155 6.41 -3.49 -10.60
CA TRP A 155 7.56 -4.12 -11.26
C TRP A 155 8.21 -3.18 -12.28
N ASN A 156 7.41 -2.42 -13.02
CA ASN A 156 7.92 -1.46 -13.98
C ASN A 156 8.77 -0.38 -13.27
N GLN A 157 8.24 0.25 -12.22
CA GLN A 157 8.94 1.31 -11.49
C GLN A 157 10.21 0.79 -10.81
N VAL A 158 10.13 -0.37 -10.15
CA VAL A 158 11.25 -0.96 -9.41
C VAL A 158 12.39 -1.33 -10.36
N CYS A 159 12.06 -2.07 -11.43
CA CYS A 159 13.06 -2.53 -12.40
C CYS A 159 13.71 -1.36 -13.14
N ASN A 160 12.91 -0.43 -13.68
CA ASN A 160 13.43 0.75 -14.36
C ASN A 160 14.27 1.62 -13.40
N GLY A 161 13.79 1.84 -12.16
CA GLY A 161 14.50 2.66 -11.18
C GLY A 161 15.86 2.10 -10.78
N GLY A 162 15.95 0.78 -10.55
CA GLY A 162 17.22 0.12 -10.26
C GLY A 162 18.21 0.19 -11.42
N MET A 163 17.73 0.04 -12.67
CA MET A 163 18.56 0.15 -13.87
C MET A 163 19.04 1.59 -14.11
N ILE A 164 18.17 2.59 -13.91
CA ILE A 164 18.54 4.01 -14.00
C ILE A 164 19.65 4.33 -13.00
N VAL A 165 19.47 4.01 -11.72
CA VAL A 165 20.47 4.30 -10.69
C VAL A 165 21.79 3.60 -10.99
N GLY A 166 21.76 2.32 -11.34
CA GLY A 166 22.98 1.54 -11.63
C GLY A 166 23.73 2.06 -12.86
N SER A 167 23.03 2.36 -13.95
CA SER A 167 23.64 2.83 -15.20
C SER A 167 24.23 4.23 -15.07
N LEU A 168 23.55 5.14 -14.37
CA LEU A 168 24.05 6.50 -14.15
C LEU A 168 25.28 6.52 -13.24
N ALA A 169 25.38 5.60 -12.28
CA ALA A 169 26.53 5.52 -11.37
C ALA A 169 27.87 5.26 -12.08
N ILE A 170 27.85 4.70 -13.29
CA ILE A 170 29.06 4.38 -14.08
C ILE A 170 29.15 5.18 -15.39
N ALA A 171 28.28 6.18 -15.58
CA ALA A 171 28.14 6.87 -16.86
C ALA A 171 29.41 7.63 -17.29
N GLU A 172 30.28 8.02 -16.35
CA GLU A 172 31.55 8.67 -16.68
C GLU A 172 32.58 7.72 -17.30
N THR A 173 32.57 6.43 -16.92
CA THR A 173 33.52 5.44 -17.45
C THR A 173 32.93 4.57 -18.56
N ASP A 174 31.64 4.26 -18.48
CA ASP A 174 30.93 3.36 -19.39
C ASP A 174 29.59 3.98 -19.84
N PRO A 175 29.60 5.16 -20.49
CA PRO A 175 28.40 5.93 -20.83
C PRO A 175 27.38 5.14 -21.67
N SER A 176 27.84 4.21 -22.51
CA SER A 176 26.99 3.42 -23.41
C SER A 176 25.86 2.65 -22.71
N TYR A 177 26.01 2.30 -21.43
CA TYR A 177 24.92 1.66 -20.67
C TYR A 177 23.81 2.67 -20.34
N ALA A 178 24.17 3.86 -19.85
CA ALA A 178 23.20 4.92 -19.56
C ALA A 178 22.51 5.42 -20.83
N GLU A 179 23.25 5.59 -21.93
CA GLU A 179 22.75 5.99 -23.25
C GLU A 179 21.68 5.03 -23.81
N ARG A 180 21.69 3.76 -23.40
CA ARG A 180 20.72 2.75 -23.83
C ARG A 180 19.61 2.52 -22.82
N ILE A 181 19.95 2.47 -21.52
CA ILE A 181 19.01 2.15 -20.44
C ILE A 181 18.09 3.34 -20.15
N VAL A 182 18.61 4.56 -20.07
CA VAL A 182 17.80 5.73 -19.71
C VAL A 182 16.68 5.97 -20.72
N PRO A 183 16.92 6.00 -22.05
CA PRO A 183 15.83 6.16 -23.01
C PRO A 183 14.81 5.02 -22.97
N ALA A 184 15.26 3.77 -22.77
CA ALA A 184 14.37 2.62 -22.66
C ALA A 184 13.47 2.71 -21.41
N ALA A 185 14.05 3.13 -20.27
CA ALA A 185 13.32 3.31 -19.03
C ALA A 185 12.36 4.50 -19.08
N VAL A 186 12.77 5.64 -19.65
CA VAL A 186 11.92 6.83 -19.87
C VAL A 186 10.73 6.50 -20.77
N LYS A 187 10.89 5.62 -21.76
CA LYS A 187 9.78 5.11 -22.58
C LYS A 187 8.85 4.16 -21.81
N SER A 188 9.38 3.41 -20.85
CA SER A 188 8.68 2.35 -20.12
C SER A 188 7.90 2.87 -18.90
N LEU A 189 8.50 3.75 -18.10
CA LEU A 189 7.94 4.30 -16.85
C LEU A 189 6.54 4.92 -16.98
N PRO A 190 6.19 5.63 -18.08
CA PRO A 190 4.86 6.19 -18.22
C PRO A 190 3.71 5.18 -18.14
N LEU A 191 3.96 3.90 -18.44
CA LEU A 191 2.95 2.85 -18.34
C LEU A 191 2.49 2.65 -16.90
N ALA A 192 3.42 2.60 -15.94
CA ALA A 192 3.09 2.45 -14.52
C ALA A 192 2.79 3.77 -13.81
N LEU A 193 3.44 4.87 -14.21
CA LEU A 193 3.19 6.18 -13.58
C LEU A 193 1.76 6.69 -13.84
N LYS A 194 1.16 6.33 -14.98
CA LYS A 194 -0.25 6.66 -15.27
C LYS A 194 -1.24 6.03 -14.29
N SER A 195 -0.85 4.96 -13.59
CA SER A 195 -1.69 4.27 -12.61
C SER A 195 -1.97 5.09 -11.36
N TYR A 196 -1.22 6.18 -11.11
CA TYR A 196 -1.55 7.17 -10.08
C TYR A 196 -2.73 8.08 -10.50
N GLY A 197 -3.02 8.19 -11.79
CA GLY A 197 -4.06 9.08 -12.30
C GLY A 197 -5.47 8.64 -11.84
N PRO A 198 -6.38 9.59 -11.52
CA PRO A 198 -6.21 11.05 -11.59
C PRO A 198 -5.84 11.72 -10.25
N ASP A 199 -5.85 10.99 -9.14
CA ASP A 199 -5.84 11.54 -7.77
C ASP A 199 -4.87 10.87 -6.80
N GLY A 200 -3.97 10.04 -7.32
CA GLY A 200 -2.89 9.42 -6.58
C GLY A 200 -3.19 8.01 -6.10
N ALA A 201 -4.35 7.45 -6.46
CA ALA A 201 -4.76 6.09 -6.12
C ALA A 201 -3.72 5.05 -6.55
N TRP A 202 -3.67 3.91 -5.87
CA TRP A 202 -2.83 2.78 -6.28
C TRP A 202 -3.61 1.48 -6.25
N GLY A 203 -3.70 0.82 -7.40
CA GLY A 203 -4.54 -0.35 -7.60
C GLY A 203 -4.17 -1.55 -6.71
N GLU A 204 -2.91 -1.69 -6.35
CA GLU A 204 -2.43 -2.78 -5.48
C GLU A 204 -2.59 -2.46 -3.98
N GLY A 205 -3.22 -1.32 -3.66
CA GLY A 205 -3.48 -0.87 -2.30
C GLY A 205 -2.33 -0.11 -1.64
N PRO A 206 -2.61 0.53 -0.48
CA PRO A 206 -1.66 1.43 0.18
C PRO A 206 -0.39 0.74 0.71
N GLY A 207 -0.43 -0.57 0.94
CA GLY A 207 0.77 -1.35 1.29
C GLY A 207 1.80 -1.38 0.15
N TYR A 208 1.33 -1.59 -1.08
CA TYR A 208 2.17 -1.63 -2.27
C TYR A 208 2.53 -0.25 -2.84
N TRP A 209 1.70 0.78 -2.57
CA TRP A 209 1.94 2.16 -2.97
C TRP A 209 3.36 2.62 -2.61
N SER A 210 3.79 2.32 -1.38
CA SER A 210 5.10 2.75 -0.89
C SER A 210 6.25 2.16 -1.71
N TYR A 211 6.15 0.87 -2.06
CA TYR A 211 7.19 0.17 -2.79
C TYR A 211 7.36 0.74 -4.21
N ALA A 212 6.25 0.95 -4.91
CA ALA A 212 6.23 1.60 -6.22
C ALA A 212 6.78 3.03 -6.17
N THR A 213 6.30 3.83 -5.21
CA THR A 213 6.65 5.25 -5.12
C THR A 213 8.10 5.48 -4.71
N HIS A 214 8.70 4.63 -3.86
CA HIS A 214 10.12 4.73 -3.54
C HIS A 214 10.98 4.64 -4.79
N TYR A 215 10.70 3.69 -5.69
CA TYR A 215 11.49 3.52 -6.91
C TYR A 215 11.24 4.59 -7.95
N THR A 216 10.04 5.17 -8.00
CA THR A 216 9.81 6.43 -8.75
C THR A 216 10.68 7.55 -8.19
N ALA A 217 10.69 7.74 -6.87
CA ALA A 217 11.49 8.78 -6.24
C ALA A 217 13.00 8.59 -6.49
N TYR A 218 13.51 7.35 -6.39
CA TYR A 218 14.91 7.03 -6.68
C TYR A 218 15.26 7.29 -8.16
N ALA A 219 14.43 6.81 -9.10
CA ALA A 219 14.65 6.98 -10.52
C ALA A 219 14.71 8.47 -10.90
N LEU A 220 13.69 9.23 -10.50
CA LEU A 220 13.58 10.64 -10.88
C LEU A 220 14.61 11.52 -10.16
N THR A 221 14.97 11.19 -8.92
CA THR A 221 16.09 11.86 -8.23
C THR A 221 17.43 11.56 -8.91
N ALA A 222 17.65 10.33 -9.38
CA ALA A 222 18.89 9.99 -10.09
C ALA A 222 18.99 10.72 -11.42
N LEU A 223 17.93 10.74 -12.22
CA LEU A 223 17.86 11.47 -13.49
C LEU A 223 18.08 12.98 -13.28
N ASP A 224 17.36 13.59 -12.35
CA ASP A 224 17.50 15.02 -12.05
C ASP A 224 18.91 15.36 -11.54
N THR A 225 19.45 14.58 -10.59
CA THR A 225 20.76 14.89 -10.02
C THR A 225 21.91 14.66 -11.00
N ALA A 226 21.85 13.65 -11.87
CA ALA A 226 22.90 13.33 -12.83
C ALA A 226 22.78 14.12 -14.14
N LEU A 227 21.55 14.33 -14.64
CA LEU A 227 21.30 14.89 -15.98
C LEU A 227 20.57 16.24 -15.97
N GLY A 228 20.05 16.67 -14.82
CA GLY A 228 19.26 17.92 -14.70
C GLY A 228 17.91 17.86 -15.41
N ASN A 229 17.41 16.66 -15.73
CA ASN A 229 16.18 16.46 -16.49
C ASN A 229 15.49 15.14 -16.10
N THR A 230 14.17 15.18 -15.91
CA THR A 230 13.32 14.01 -15.63
C THR A 230 12.51 13.55 -16.83
N PHE A 231 12.73 14.14 -18.01
CA PHE A 231 12.13 13.77 -19.30
C PHE A 231 10.60 13.78 -19.33
N GLY A 232 9.98 14.74 -18.64
CA GLY A 232 8.51 14.85 -18.63
C GLY A 232 7.81 13.85 -17.70
N LEU A 233 8.56 13.07 -16.91
CA LEU A 233 7.99 12.04 -16.04
C LEU A 233 7.34 12.59 -14.77
N LEU A 234 7.67 13.83 -14.37
CA LEU A 234 7.06 14.49 -13.20
C LEU A 234 5.66 15.03 -13.50
N GLU A 235 5.38 15.27 -14.78
CA GLU A 235 4.17 15.89 -15.30
C GLU A 235 3.06 14.86 -15.56
N ILE A 236 3.33 13.57 -15.33
CA ILE A 236 2.34 12.51 -15.49
C ILE A 236 1.22 12.68 -14.45
N ASP A 237 -0.02 12.66 -14.94
CA ASP A 237 -1.20 12.90 -14.12
C ASP A 237 -1.29 11.94 -12.93
N GLY A 238 -1.76 12.47 -11.80
CA GLY A 238 -1.88 11.75 -10.53
C GLY A 238 -0.59 11.67 -9.70
N LEU A 239 0.62 11.70 -10.30
CA LEU A 239 1.86 11.54 -9.54
C LEU A 239 2.04 12.61 -8.45
N SER A 240 1.73 13.87 -8.78
CA SER A 240 1.78 14.99 -7.83
C SER A 240 0.81 14.85 -6.65
N LYS A 241 -0.21 13.98 -6.79
CA LYS A 241 -1.23 13.70 -5.79
C LYS A 241 -1.02 12.36 -5.08
N ALA A 242 -0.04 11.56 -5.51
CA ALA A 242 0.20 10.20 -5.02
C ALA A 242 0.30 10.13 -3.49
N GLY A 243 0.93 11.12 -2.85
CA GLY A 243 1.11 11.16 -1.40
C GLY A 243 -0.20 11.25 -0.61
N SER A 244 -1.30 11.67 -1.23
CA SER A 244 -2.61 11.69 -0.58
C SER A 244 -3.11 10.28 -0.26
N PHE A 245 -2.80 9.30 -1.09
CA PHE A 245 -3.33 7.95 -0.96
C PHE A 245 -2.98 7.27 0.38
N PRO A 246 -1.70 7.12 0.78
CA PRO A 246 -1.37 6.55 2.09
C PRO A 246 -1.79 7.45 3.27
N VAL A 247 -2.04 8.75 3.06
CA VAL A 247 -2.52 9.66 4.11
C VAL A 247 -3.97 9.36 4.43
N TYR A 248 -4.84 9.31 3.42
CA TYR A 248 -6.29 9.20 3.61
C TYR A 248 -6.77 7.76 3.81
N THR A 249 -6.01 6.76 3.32
CA THR A 249 -6.31 5.33 3.54
C THR A 249 -5.83 4.80 4.89
N ALA A 250 -5.13 5.60 5.70
CA ALA A 250 -4.78 5.19 7.07
C ALA A 250 -5.87 5.60 8.06
N GLY A 251 -6.45 4.61 8.76
CA GLY A 251 -7.40 4.83 9.83
C GLY A 251 -6.75 5.39 11.10
N PRO A 252 -7.53 5.77 12.12
CA PRO A 252 -7.04 6.29 13.41
C PRO A 252 -6.23 5.25 14.21
N THR A 253 -6.45 3.96 13.96
CA THR A 253 -5.58 2.88 14.48
C THR A 253 -4.18 2.88 13.86
N GLY A 254 -3.96 3.66 12.80
CA GLY A 254 -2.76 3.69 11.98
C GLY A 254 -2.70 2.57 10.94
N LEU A 255 -3.61 1.58 11.01
CA LEU A 255 -3.72 0.53 10.01
C LEU A 255 -4.29 1.09 8.71
N TYR A 256 -3.82 0.58 7.57
CA TYR A 256 -4.36 0.95 6.27
C TYR A 256 -5.73 0.32 6.03
N LEU A 257 -6.52 0.94 5.15
CA LEU A 257 -7.63 0.30 4.46
C LEU A 257 -7.05 -0.81 3.58
N ASN A 258 -7.36 -2.04 3.93
CA ASN A 258 -6.84 -3.21 3.23
C ASN A 258 -7.72 -3.59 2.04
N PHE A 259 -7.05 -3.80 0.91
CA PHE A 259 -7.58 -4.46 -0.27
C PHE A 259 -6.41 -4.96 -1.11
N ALA A 260 -6.68 -5.84 -2.07
CA ALA A 260 -5.63 -6.60 -2.75
C ALA A 260 -4.73 -7.30 -1.70
N ASP A 261 -3.50 -7.64 -2.07
CA ASP A 261 -2.57 -8.35 -1.17
C ASP A 261 -1.92 -7.43 -0.09
N VAL A 262 -2.57 -6.33 0.29
CA VAL A 262 -2.13 -5.54 1.46
C VAL A 262 -2.33 -6.38 2.73
N GLY A 263 -1.24 -6.67 3.44
CA GLY A 263 -1.30 -7.53 4.63
C GLY A 263 -2.19 -6.95 5.73
N GLU A 264 -2.95 -7.80 6.42
CA GLU A 264 -3.99 -7.44 7.42
C GLU A 264 -3.56 -6.46 8.53
N ARG A 265 -2.27 -6.40 8.87
CA ARG A 265 -1.71 -5.50 9.90
C ARG A 265 -0.82 -4.40 9.32
N SER A 266 -0.87 -4.20 8.01
CA SER A 266 -0.17 -3.11 7.34
C SER A 266 -0.67 -1.78 7.89
N SER A 267 0.28 -0.90 8.19
CA SER A 267 0.00 0.40 8.81
C SER A 267 0.85 1.46 8.15
N ARG A 268 0.39 2.71 8.25
CA ARG A 268 1.20 3.86 7.92
C ARG A 268 2.45 3.86 8.80
N ARG A 269 3.60 3.73 8.15
CA ARG A 269 4.96 3.82 8.72
C ARG A 269 5.71 4.95 8.02
N PRO A 270 6.81 5.49 8.56
CA PRO A 270 7.64 6.47 7.86
C PRO A 270 8.01 6.00 6.44
N MET A 271 7.89 6.89 5.46
CA MET A 271 8.12 6.64 4.04
C MET A 271 8.91 7.81 3.45
N PRO A 272 10.21 7.64 3.16
CA PRO A 272 11.05 8.72 2.64
C PRO A 272 10.51 9.38 1.37
N CYS A 273 9.80 8.62 0.52
CA CYS A 273 9.21 9.14 -0.70
C CYS A 273 8.14 10.22 -0.45
N MET A 274 7.57 10.31 0.76
CA MET A 274 6.66 11.40 1.14
C MET A 274 7.38 12.74 1.21
N PHE A 275 8.62 12.77 1.70
CA PHE A 275 9.44 13.98 1.64
C PHE A 275 9.89 14.31 0.21
N TRP A 276 10.20 13.30 -0.60
CA TRP A 276 10.45 13.52 -2.04
C TRP A 276 9.24 14.18 -2.71
N LEU A 277 8.03 13.62 -2.55
CA LEU A 277 6.80 14.20 -3.07
C LEU A 277 6.56 15.63 -2.55
N ALA A 278 6.76 15.85 -1.25
CA ALA A 278 6.60 17.17 -0.63
C ALA A 278 7.52 18.22 -1.25
N ARG A 279 8.80 17.88 -1.43
CA ARG A 279 9.81 18.77 -2.01
C ARG A 279 9.56 18.99 -3.51
N THR A 280 9.32 17.92 -4.26
CA THR A 280 9.17 17.94 -5.72
C THR A 280 7.90 18.65 -6.17
N PHE A 281 6.80 18.48 -5.45
CA PHE A 281 5.50 19.07 -5.80
C PHE A 281 5.07 20.19 -4.85
N HIS A 282 5.98 20.69 -4.00
CA HIS A 282 5.73 21.76 -3.04
C HIS A 282 4.48 21.55 -2.18
N ASN A 283 4.24 20.31 -1.76
CA ASN A 283 3.03 19.94 -1.03
C ASN A 283 3.32 19.82 0.48
N PRO A 284 2.93 20.82 1.31
CA PRO A 284 3.28 20.83 2.72
C PRO A 284 2.48 19.79 3.53
N LEU A 285 1.35 19.30 3.03
CA LEU A 285 0.62 18.20 3.69
C LEU A 285 1.47 16.93 3.74
N TYR A 286 2.22 16.62 2.68
CA TYR A 286 3.04 15.41 2.61
C TYR A 286 4.20 15.47 3.59
N ALA A 287 4.88 16.61 3.68
CA ALA A 287 5.89 16.84 4.71
C ALA A 287 5.27 16.77 6.11
N TYR A 288 4.14 17.44 6.35
CA TYR A 288 3.47 17.42 7.65
C TYR A 288 3.13 16.00 8.11
N SER A 289 2.46 15.23 7.24
CA SER A 289 2.06 13.85 7.53
C SER A 289 3.27 12.95 7.81
N GLU A 290 4.36 13.13 7.06
CA GLU A 290 5.57 12.34 7.27
C GLU A 290 6.25 12.68 8.60
N HIS A 291 6.31 13.97 8.97
CA HIS A 291 6.80 14.41 10.29
C HIS A 291 6.01 13.78 11.45
N GLU A 292 4.70 13.57 11.31
CA GLU A 292 3.89 12.88 12.34
C GLU A 292 4.24 11.39 12.49
N GLN A 293 4.59 10.71 11.39
CA GLN A 293 5.04 9.32 11.45
C GLN A 293 6.45 9.21 12.01
N PHE A 294 7.32 10.10 11.55
CA PHE A 294 8.70 10.24 11.95
C PHE A 294 8.84 10.58 13.45
N ALA A 295 7.93 11.36 14.04
CA ALA A 295 7.94 11.63 15.47
C ALA A 295 7.74 10.37 16.33
N LYS A 296 7.08 9.33 15.78
CA LYS A 296 6.70 8.12 16.52
C LYS A 296 7.60 6.92 16.22
N ARG A 297 8.38 6.95 15.13
CA ARG A 297 9.13 5.79 14.61
C ARG A 297 10.49 6.20 14.02
N PRO A 298 11.44 5.27 13.88
CA PRO A 298 12.73 5.57 13.28
C PRO A 298 12.61 6.00 11.82
N SER A 299 13.44 6.96 11.41
CA SER A 299 13.67 7.30 10.01
C SER A 299 14.74 6.38 9.38
N SER A 300 15.01 6.59 8.10
CA SER A 300 16.07 5.91 7.34
C SER A 300 16.93 6.92 6.58
N ALA A 301 18.08 6.49 6.06
CA ALA A 301 19.00 7.35 5.33
C ALA A 301 18.34 8.09 4.14
N ALA A 302 17.37 7.47 3.47
CA ALA A 302 16.62 8.11 2.40
C ALA A 302 15.76 9.30 2.89
N HIS A 303 15.33 9.33 4.16
CA HIS A 303 14.63 10.49 4.71
C HIS A 303 15.54 11.71 4.79
N LEU A 304 16.83 11.52 5.11
CA LEU A 304 17.81 12.61 5.09
C LEU A 304 18.07 13.09 3.67
N VAL A 305 18.19 12.18 2.69
CA VAL A 305 18.40 12.54 1.28
C VAL A 305 17.32 13.50 0.77
N TRP A 306 16.07 13.24 1.12
CA TRP A 306 14.93 14.05 0.69
C TRP A 306 14.39 14.99 1.75
N TYR A 307 15.12 15.20 2.86
CA TYR A 307 14.61 15.88 4.04
C TYR A 307 13.92 17.19 3.68
N THR A 308 12.72 17.37 4.23
CA THR A 308 11.94 18.59 4.11
C THR A 308 11.60 19.07 5.50
N ALA A 309 11.95 20.32 5.82
CA ALA A 309 11.69 20.91 7.13
C ALA A 309 10.20 20.87 7.49
N ARG A 310 9.90 20.80 8.79
CA ARG A 310 8.53 20.67 9.26
C ARG A 310 7.73 21.94 8.91
N PRO A 311 6.63 21.83 8.14
CA PRO A 311 5.80 22.98 7.83
C PRO A 311 4.96 23.40 9.05
N ARG A 312 4.37 24.60 8.98
CA ARG A 312 3.45 25.11 10.02
C ARG A 312 2.22 24.20 10.16
N PRO A 313 1.59 24.11 11.36
CA PRO A 313 0.38 23.30 11.59
C PRO A 313 -0.79 23.58 10.64
N THR A 314 -0.86 24.78 10.05
CA THR A 314 -1.87 25.13 9.03
C THR A 314 -1.79 24.28 7.75
N ALA A 315 -0.70 23.53 7.56
CA ALA A 315 -0.52 22.57 6.48
C ALA A 315 -1.15 21.18 6.77
N ALA A 316 -1.69 20.99 7.97
CA ALA A 316 -2.38 19.75 8.34
C ALA A 316 -3.61 19.49 7.46
N ARG A 317 -4.11 18.26 7.58
CA ARG A 317 -5.24 17.74 6.80
C ARG A 317 -6.50 18.55 7.13
N LYS A 318 -7.15 19.11 6.10
CA LYS A 318 -8.38 19.91 6.26
C LYS A 318 -9.65 19.13 5.94
N GLN A 319 -9.58 18.25 4.94
CA GLN A 319 -10.69 17.37 4.57
C GLN A 319 -10.62 16.12 5.44
N LEU A 320 -11.78 15.67 5.93
CA LEU A 320 -11.90 14.42 6.68
C LEU A 320 -11.92 13.24 5.71
N ASP A 321 -12.61 13.42 4.59
CA ASP A 321 -12.98 12.36 3.67
C ASP A 321 -12.27 12.55 2.33
N CYS A 322 -12.05 11.44 1.63
CA CYS A 322 -11.42 11.47 0.31
C CYS A 322 -12.03 10.41 -0.60
N TYR A 323 -12.19 10.76 -1.87
CA TYR A 323 -12.58 9.86 -2.95
C TYR A 323 -11.42 9.78 -3.96
N PHE A 324 -10.89 8.57 -4.11
CA PHE A 324 -9.92 8.20 -5.12
C PHE A 324 -10.62 7.52 -6.30
N ARG A 325 -10.46 8.08 -7.50
CA ARG A 325 -11.14 7.72 -8.76
C ARG A 325 -10.24 6.98 -9.74
N GLY A 326 -9.05 6.57 -9.30
CA GLY A 326 -8.17 5.77 -10.13
C GLY A 326 -8.80 4.43 -10.51
N PRO A 327 -8.07 3.57 -11.27
CA PRO A 327 -8.59 2.28 -11.73
C PRO A 327 -9.18 1.40 -10.61
N VAL A 328 -8.66 1.54 -9.39
CA VAL A 328 -9.33 1.09 -8.17
C VAL A 328 -9.87 2.28 -7.43
N GLU A 329 -11.20 2.33 -7.32
CA GLU A 329 -11.90 3.40 -6.63
C GLU A 329 -11.97 3.13 -5.13
N VAL A 330 -11.74 4.16 -4.33
CA VAL A 330 -11.80 4.08 -2.86
C VAL A 330 -12.43 5.34 -2.30
N VAL A 331 -13.42 5.18 -1.41
CA VAL A 331 -13.91 6.27 -0.57
C VAL A 331 -13.51 6.01 0.88
N THR A 332 -12.95 7.03 1.53
CA THR A 332 -12.66 7.01 2.96
C THR A 332 -13.41 8.15 3.64
N MET A 333 -13.97 7.85 4.81
CA MET A 333 -14.71 8.80 5.63
C MET A 333 -14.20 8.73 7.07
N ARG A 334 -14.11 9.86 7.78
CA ARG A 334 -13.72 9.87 9.21
C ARG A 334 -14.37 10.97 10.03
N SER A 335 -14.45 10.80 11.34
CA SER A 335 -14.98 11.84 12.26
C SER A 335 -13.93 12.88 12.65
N ALA A 336 -12.65 12.49 12.79
CA ALA A 336 -11.56 13.39 13.15
C ALA A 336 -10.18 12.85 12.70
N TRP A 337 -9.18 13.74 12.63
CA TRP A 337 -7.78 13.39 12.36
C TRP A 337 -6.94 13.20 13.62
N ASP A 338 -7.19 14.01 14.66
CA ASP A 338 -6.36 14.11 15.86
C ASP A 338 -6.96 13.39 17.08
N ASP A 339 -7.96 12.52 16.85
CA ASP A 339 -8.55 11.66 17.87
C ASP A 339 -8.25 10.18 17.58
N PRO A 340 -7.50 9.46 18.44
CA PRO A 340 -7.25 8.02 18.26
C PRO A 340 -8.51 7.16 18.36
N ASN A 341 -9.62 7.70 18.90
CA ASN A 341 -10.91 7.02 19.01
C ASN A 341 -11.85 7.31 17.84
N ALA A 342 -11.46 8.17 16.91
CA ALA A 342 -12.30 8.59 15.80
C ALA A 342 -12.93 7.40 15.05
N LEU A 343 -14.18 7.57 14.63
CA LEU A 343 -14.81 6.72 13.63
C LEU A 343 -14.13 6.92 12.27
N PHE A 344 -13.78 5.83 11.58
CA PHE A 344 -13.30 5.81 10.20
C PHE A 344 -13.91 4.63 9.46
N VAL A 345 -14.39 4.85 8.24
CA VAL A 345 -14.83 3.77 7.34
C VAL A 345 -14.21 3.98 5.96
N GLY A 346 -13.70 2.90 5.37
CA GLY A 346 -13.24 2.88 3.99
C GLY A 346 -14.02 1.84 3.20
N VAL A 347 -14.35 2.15 1.95
CA VAL A 347 -15.06 1.24 1.03
C VAL A 347 -14.37 1.21 -0.33
N LYS A 348 -14.28 0.01 -0.93
CA LYS A 348 -13.63 -0.24 -2.21
C LYS A 348 -14.64 -0.48 -3.34
N ALA A 349 -14.36 0.08 -4.52
CA ALA A 349 -14.92 -0.31 -5.81
C ALA A 349 -13.76 -0.59 -6.81
N GLY A 350 -13.93 -0.37 -8.12
CA GLY A 350 -12.93 -0.68 -9.13
C GLY A 350 -13.18 -2.04 -9.80
N TYR A 351 -12.18 -2.92 -9.87
CA TYR A 351 -12.32 -4.20 -10.58
C TYR A 351 -11.53 -5.32 -9.92
N ASN A 352 -12.00 -6.56 -10.09
CA ASN A 352 -11.43 -7.74 -9.43
C ASN A 352 -10.08 -8.18 -10.01
N GLN A 353 -9.82 -7.92 -11.29
CA GLN A 353 -8.56 -8.28 -11.97
C GLN A 353 -7.41 -7.27 -11.77
N VAL A 354 -7.51 -6.37 -10.79
CA VAL A 354 -6.34 -5.53 -10.46
C VAL A 354 -5.17 -6.43 -10.04
N ASN A 355 -3.93 -6.05 -10.33
CA ASN A 355 -2.79 -6.84 -9.87
C ASN A 355 -2.85 -6.97 -8.34
N HIS A 356 -2.58 -8.18 -7.82
CA HIS A 356 -2.81 -8.54 -6.41
C HIS A 356 -4.27 -8.52 -5.93
N GLY A 357 -5.25 -8.30 -6.79
CA GLY A 357 -6.67 -8.18 -6.45
C GLY A 357 -7.30 -9.44 -5.86
N HIS A 358 -8.42 -9.22 -5.16
CA HIS A 358 -9.32 -10.22 -4.59
C HIS A 358 -10.73 -10.07 -5.19
N LEU A 359 -11.67 -10.92 -4.80
CA LEU A 359 -13.07 -10.85 -5.20
C LEU A 359 -13.90 -10.04 -4.17
N ASP A 360 -13.61 -8.75 -4.05
CA ASP A 360 -13.92 -7.91 -2.89
C ASP A 360 -14.60 -6.56 -3.23
N LEU A 361 -15.28 -6.42 -4.37
CA LEU A 361 -15.98 -5.17 -4.73
C LEU A 361 -17.07 -4.85 -3.70
N GLY A 362 -17.04 -3.64 -3.14
CA GLY A 362 -17.93 -3.21 -2.05
C GLY A 362 -17.45 -3.57 -0.66
N ASN A 363 -16.27 -4.19 -0.50
CA ASN A 363 -15.69 -4.47 0.82
C ASN A 363 -15.47 -3.18 1.61
N PHE A 364 -15.62 -3.27 2.93
CA PHE A 364 -15.41 -2.14 3.84
C PHE A 364 -14.61 -2.54 5.07
N GLU A 365 -13.83 -1.60 5.60
CA GLU A 365 -13.20 -1.70 6.92
C GLU A 365 -13.67 -0.55 7.82
N LEU A 366 -13.72 -0.78 9.12
CA LEU A 366 -14.28 0.13 10.11
C LEU A 366 -13.38 0.22 11.34
N ASP A 367 -12.91 1.42 11.66
CA ASP A 367 -12.20 1.73 12.90
C ASP A 367 -13.04 2.64 13.79
N ALA A 368 -13.04 2.40 15.09
CA ALA A 368 -13.59 3.31 16.10
C ALA A 368 -13.05 2.93 17.48
N LEU A 369 -13.01 3.88 18.42
CA LEU A 369 -12.61 3.63 19.82
C LEU A 369 -11.21 3.00 19.94
N GLY A 370 -10.32 3.31 18.99
CA GLY A 370 -8.94 2.80 18.96
C GLY A 370 -8.80 1.35 18.49
N VAL A 371 -9.86 0.72 17.96
CA VAL A 371 -9.83 -0.65 17.45
C VAL A 371 -10.43 -0.76 16.04
N ARG A 372 -10.07 -1.83 15.31
CA ARG A 372 -10.64 -2.17 14.01
C ARG A 372 -11.75 -3.22 14.17
N TRP A 373 -12.98 -2.82 13.84
CA TRP A 373 -14.20 -3.61 13.99
C TRP A 373 -14.47 -4.49 12.78
N ALA A 374 -14.46 -3.93 11.57
CA ALA A 374 -14.52 -4.68 10.32
C ALA A 374 -13.12 -4.68 9.70
N ARG A 375 -12.61 -5.85 9.33
CA ARG A 375 -11.28 -5.97 8.72
C ARG A 375 -11.26 -6.91 7.52
N ASP A 376 -10.32 -6.65 6.63
CA ASP A 376 -9.86 -7.58 5.63
C ASP A 376 -8.74 -8.48 6.18
N LEU A 377 -8.59 -9.67 5.59
CA LEU A 377 -7.56 -10.64 5.98
C LEU A 377 -6.28 -10.51 5.15
N GLY A 378 -6.30 -9.73 4.07
CA GLY A 378 -5.16 -9.47 3.21
C GLY A 378 -4.71 -10.72 2.45
N SER A 379 -3.44 -10.74 2.04
CA SER A 379 -2.87 -11.84 1.26
C SER A 379 -2.86 -13.19 2.01
N ASP A 380 -2.81 -14.26 1.23
CA ASP A 380 -2.36 -15.58 1.70
C ASP A 380 -0.89 -15.82 1.30
N ASN A 381 -0.36 -17.00 1.57
CA ASN A 381 1.01 -17.35 1.22
C ASN A 381 1.18 -17.50 -0.29
N TYR A 382 2.07 -16.68 -0.89
CA TYR A 382 2.34 -16.68 -2.34
C TYR A 382 2.94 -17.99 -2.87
N ASN A 383 3.35 -18.90 -1.97
CA ASN A 383 3.85 -20.22 -2.34
C ASN A 383 2.73 -21.28 -2.40
N LEU A 384 1.48 -20.91 -2.19
CA LEU A 384 0.35 -21.79 -2.46
C LEU A 384 0.30 -22.15 -3.96
N PRO A 385 -0.08 -23.40 -4.32
CA PRO A 385 -0.14 -23.84 -5.71
C PRO A 385 -0.98 -22.92 -6.61
N ASP A 386 -0.48 -22.53 -7.77
CA ASP A 386 -1.23 -21.71 -8.74
C ASP A 386 -1.84 -20.41 -8.15
N TYR A 387 -1.18 -19.81 -7.15
CA TYR A 387 -1.63 -18.57 -6.48
C TYR A 387 -2.01 -17.42 -7.44
N TRP A 388 -1.38 -17.39 -8.62
CA TRP A 388 -1.60 -16.36 -9.65
C TRP A 388 -2.58 -16.78 -10.75
N ASN A 389 -3.19 -17.96 -10.67
CA ASN A 389 -4.25 -18.37 -11.59
C ASN A 389 -5.57 -17.65 -11.21
N SER A 390 -5.74 -16.45 -11.75
CA SER A 390 -6.80 -15.48 -11.37
C SER A 390 -7.95 -15.38 -12.39
N GLY A 391 -7.99 -16.22 -13.41
CA GLY A 391 -9.10 -16.25 -14.37
C GLY A 391 -10.42 -16.77 -13.76
N ARG A 392 -11.50 -16.81 -14.54
CA ARG A 392 -12.73 -17.50 -14.13
C ARG A 392 -12.41 -18.98 -13.87
N GLY A 393 -12.81 -19.49 -12.71
CA GLY A 393 -12.47 -20.86 -12.27
C GLY A 393 -11.01 -21.06 -11.86
N GLY A 394 -10.20 -20.00 -11.76
CA GLY A 394 -8.80 -20.09 -11.37
C GLY A 394 -8.60 -20.50 -9.90
N THR A 395 -7.52 -21.24 -9.63
CA THR A 395 -7.19 -21.78 -8.30
C THR A 395 -7.09 -20.69 -7.23
N ARG A 396 -6.67 -19.48 -7.59
CA ARG A 396 -6.59 -18.33 -6.67
C ARG A 396 -7.89 -18.10 -5.90
N TRP A 397 -9.03 -18.28 -6.56
CA TRP A 397 -10.35 -18.03 -5.99
C TRP A 397 -10.87 -19.16 -5.09
N THR A 398 -10.12 -20.26 -4.99
CA THR A 398 -10.39 -21.31 -4.01
C THR A 398 -9.79 -20.98 -2.64
N TYR A 399 -8.85 -20.03 -2.56
CA TYR A 399 -8.27 -19.59 -1.31
C TYR A 399 -9.19 -18.63 -0.58
N TYR A 400 -9.48 -18.95 0.69
CA TYR A 400 -10.48 -18.27 1.49
C TYR A 400 -10.21 -16.77 1.57
N ARG A 401 -8.97 -16.35 1.86
CA ARG A 401 -8.58 -14.94 1.98
C ARG A 401 -8.71 -14.13 0.68
N LEU A 402 -8.76 -14.77 -0.48
CA LEU A 402 -8.73 -14.10 -1.79
C LEU A 402 -10.10 -14.10 -2.49
N ASN A 403 -11.07 -14.81 -1.92
CA ASN A 403 -12.41 -14.96 -2.45
C ASN A 403 -13.46 -14.22 -1.61
N SER A 404 -14.65 -14.05 -2.18
CA SER A 404 -15.72 -13.24 -1.58
C SER A 404 -16.19 -13.71 -0.19
N ALA A 405 -15.94 -14.97 0.19
CA ALA A 405 -16.41 -15.53 1.46
C ALA A 405 -15.63 -15.03 2.69
N SER A 406 -14.44 -14.43 2.50
CA SER A 406 -13.68 -13.82 3.59
C SER A 406 -13.90 -12.31 3.74
N HIS A 407 -14.38 -11.63 2.69
CA HIS A 407 -14.58 -10.18 2.68
C HIS A 407 -15.94 -9.79 3.27
N SER A 408 -16.06 -8.53 3.72
CA SER A 408 -17.30 -7.99 4.30
C SER A 408 -18.30 -7.59 3.22
N ILE A 409 -18.67 -8.50 2.31
CA ILE A 409 -19.57 -8.31 1.16
C ILE A 409 -20.65 -9.39 1.11
N PRO A 410 -21.72 -9.25 0.29
CA PRO A 410 -22.72 -10.28 0.14
C PRO A 410 -22.20 -11.50 -0.66
N LEU A 411 -22.75 -12.68 -0.39
CA LEU A 411 -22.72 -13.84 -1.29
C LEU A 411 -24.14 -14.12 -1.79
N ILE A 412 -24.25 -14.49 -3.06
CA ILE A 412 -25.55 -14.79 -3.69
C ILE A 412 -25.49 -16.16 -4.36
N GLY A 413 -26.47 -17.01 -4.07
CA GLY A 413 -26.52 -18.39 -4.57
C GLY A 413 -25.35 -19.27 -4.12
N GLY A 414 -24.68 -18.91 -3.02
CA GLY A 414 -23.46 -19.57 -2.56
C GLY A 414 -22.23 -19.31 -3.44
N GLN A 415 -22.30 -18.37 -4.38
CA GLN A 415 -21.19 -18.00 -5.27
C GLN A 415 -20.57 -16.66 -4.85
N GLY A 416 -19.27 -16.54 -5.09
CA GLY A 416 -18.54 -15.27 -5.00
C GLY A 416 -18.79 -14.37 -6.22
N GLN A 417 -18.15 -13.22 -6.23
CA GLN A 417 -18.22 -12.27 -7.34
C GLN A 417 -17.59 -12.83 -8.61
N ASP A 418 -18.06 -12.41 -9.80
CA ASP A 418 -17.37 -12.71 -11.06
C ASP A 418 -15.93 -12.16 -11.00
N PRO A 419 -14.90 -13.00 -11.23
CA PRO A 419 -13.51 -12.56 -11.28
C PRO A 419 -13.22 -11.42 -12.26
N LEU A 420 -14.03 -11.26 -13.31
CA LEU A 420 -13.85 -10.20 -14.30
C LEU A 420 -14.67 -8.93 -14.02
N ALA A 421 -15.42 -8.91 -12.92
CA ALA A 421 -16.34 -7.82 -12.63
C ALA A 421 -15.64 -6.49 -12.36
N LYS A 422 -16.38 -5.42 -12.68
CA LYS A 422 -16.08 -4.03 -12.34
C LYS A 422 -17.20 -3.43 -11.50
N SER A 423 -16.88 -2.34 -10.85
CA SER A 423 -17.71 -1.58 -9.93
C SER A 423 -17.19 -0.15 -9.89
N SER A 424 -18.10 0.80 -9.69
CA SER A 424 -17.75 2.20 -9.46
C SER A 424 -18.73 2.83 -8.47
N PHE A 425 -18.33 3.95 -7.88
CA PHE A 425 -19.23 4.75 -7.06
C PHE A 425 -20.17 5.56 -7.94
N THR A 426 -21.47 5.27 -7.85
CA THR A 426 -22.54 6.00 -8.55
C THR A 426 -22.97 7.25 -7.80
N LYS A 427 -22.71 7.32 -6.48
CA LYS A 427 -22.91 8.51 -5.67
C LYS A 427 -21.81 8.66 -4.62
N THR A 428 -21.27 9.87 -4.48
CA THR A 428 -20.40 10.25 -3.37
C THR A 428 -20.76 11.65 -2.89
N GLU A 429 -21.05 11.80 -1.60
CA GLU A 429 -21.14 13.11 -0.94
C GLU A 429 -20.22 13.05 0.27
N ILE A 430 -19.10 13.75 0.22
CA ILE A 430 -18.03 13.66 1.20
C ILE A 430 -17.78 15.01 1.87
N ASN A 431 -17.11 15.00 3.02
CA ASN A 431 -16.77 16.17 3.83
C ASN A 431 -17.99 16.97 4.38
N GLY A 432 -19.19 16.36 4.40
CA GLY A 432 -20.41 16.90 5.02
C GLY A 432 -20.69 16.32 6.42
N ALA A 433 -21.81 16.68 7.04
CA ALA A 433 -22.19 16.11 8.36
C ALA A 433 -22.62 14.64 8.28
N ARG A 434 -23.10 14.20 7.11
CA ARG A 434 -23.57 12.85 6.81
C ARG A 434 -22.98 12.37 5.48
N PRO A 435 -21.67 12.07 5.42
CA PRO A 435 -21.06 11.64 4.18
C PRO A 435 -21.59 10.26 3.77
N VAL A 436 -21.65 10.04 2.45
CA VAL A 436 -22.19 8.83 1.85
C VAL A 436 -21.41 8.42 0.61
N ALA A 437 -21.31 7.12 0.38
CA ALA A 437 -20.83 6.51 -0.85
C ALA A 437 -21.77 5.37 -1.26
N VAL A 438 -22.17 5.33 -2.52
CA VAL A 438 -22.96 4.24 -3.11
C VAL A 438 -22.17 3.63 -4.26
N GLY A 439 -21.84 2.35 -4.16
CA GLY A 439 -21.16 1.56 -5.19
C GLY A 439 -22.12 0.66 -5.95
N ASP A 440 -21.98 0.58 -7.26
CA ASP A 440 -22.67 -0.40 -8.11
C ASP A 440 -21.92 -1.73 -8.09
N LEU A 441 -22.60 -2.81 -7.69
CA LEU A 441 -22.09 -4.17 -7.60
C LEU A 441 -22.74 -5.10 -8.63
N THR A 442 -23.50 -4.56 -9.58
CA THR A 442 -24.31 -5.35 -10.52
C THR A 442 -23.48 -6.33 -11.34
N GLU A 443 -22.34 -5.92 -11.87
CA GLU A 443 -21.47 -6.82 -12.64
C GLU A 443 -20.90 -7.96 -11.80
N ALA A 444 -20.63 -7.69 -10.52
CA ALA A 444 -20.09 -8.65 -9.57
C ALA A 444 -21.03 -9.84 -9.34
N TYR A 445 -22.34 -9.60 -9.39
CA TYR A 445 -23.37 -10.61 -9.16
C TYR A 445 -24.32 -10.82 -10.34
N LYS A 446 -23.88 -10.45 -11.56
CA LYS A 446 -24.75 -10.35 -12.75
C LYS A 446 -25.56 -11.60 -13.08
N ASP A 447 -25.12 -12.78 -12.66
CA ASP A 447 -25.85 -14.02 -12.90
C ASP A 447 -27.10 -14.15 -12.01
N PHE A 448 -27.12 -13.47 -10.88
CA PHE A 448 -28.18 -13.54 -9.86
C PHE A 448 -29.06 -12.30 -9.79
N VAL A 449 -28.55 -11.12 -10.17
CA VAL A 449 -29.24 -9.84 -9.98
C VAL A 449 -29.48 -9.09 -11.29
N ARG A 450 -30.57 -8.32 -11.36
CA ARG A 450 -30.81 -7.27 -12.37
C ARG A 450 -30.02 -6.01 -12.02
N SER A 451 -29.94 -5.69 -10.73
CA SER A 451 -29.10 -4.63 -10.17
C SER A 451 -28.67 -5.00 -8.75
N ALA A 452 -27.48 -4.57 -8.36
CA ALA A 452 -27.00 -4.66 -6.99
C ALA A 452 -26.23 -3.38 -6.64
N ALA A 453 -26.52 -2.79 -5.49
CA ALA A 453 -25.81 -1.62 -5.01
C ALA A 453 -25.54 -1.73 -3.51
N ARG A 454 -24.43 -1.13 -3.08
CA ARG A 454 -24.06 -0.98 -1.68
C ARG A 454 -23.91 0.49 -1.31
N GLY A 455 -24.61 0.91 -0.27
CA GLY A 455 -24.44 2.20 0.38
C GLY A 455 -23.66 2.09 1.69
N VAL A 456 -22.74 3.03 1.89
CA VAL A 456 -22.05 3.26 3.17
C VAL A 456 -22.25 4.71 3.56
N ALA A 457 -22.84 4.97 4.72
CA ALA A 457 -23.06 6.33 5.22
C ALA A 457 -22.59 6.47 6.67
N MET A 458 -21.97 7.60 7.01
CA MET A 458 -21.83 8.00 8.41
C MET A 458 -23.05 8.82 8.83
N ILE A 459 -23.65 8.45 9.95
CA ILE A 459 -24.88 9.07 10.47
C ILE A 459 -24.67 9.64 11.88
N GLU A 460 -25.68 10.35 12.39
CA GLU A 460 -25.69 10.90 13.75
C GLU A 460 -24.42 11.71 14.10
N GLY A 461 -24.02 12.61 13.19
CA GLY A 461 -22.83 13.43 13.38
C GLY A 461 -21.53 12.63 13.31
N ARG A 462 -21.49 11.56 12.51
CA ARG A 462 -20.34 10.65 12.32
C ARG A 462 -20.02 9.80 13.55
N HIS A 463 -21.05 9.39 14.28
CA HIS A 463 -20.93 8.49 15.44
C HIS A 463 -21.38 7.04 15.16
N ALA A 464 -22.00 6.78 14.01
CA ALA A 464 -22.34 5.43 13.57
C ALA A 464 -22.23 5.30 12.05
N VAL A 465 -22.15 4.05 11.56
CA VAL A 465 -22.12 3.74 10.13
C VAL A 465 -23.34 2.90 9.76
N LEU A 466 -24.05 3.31 8.71
CA LEU A 466 -25.09 2.51 8.07
C LEU A 466 -24.51 1.84 6.83
N ILE A 467 -24.57 0.51 6.80
CA ILE A 467 -24.28 -0.31 5.61
C ILE A 467 -25.61 -0.82 5.07
N GLN A 468 -25.89 -0.56 3.79
CA GLN A 468 -27.10 -1.04 3.15
C GLN A 468 -26.78 -1.65 1.78
N ASP A 469 -27.35 -2.82 1.52
CA ASP A 469 -27.32 -3.49 0.21
C ASP A 469 -28.75 -3.53 -0.35
N ASP A 470 -28.94 -3.02 -1.56
CA ASP A 470 -30.18 -3.14 -2.34
C ASP A 470 -29.90 -4.08 -3.53
N LEU A 471 -30.61 -5.21 -3.60
CA LEU A 471 -30.42 -6.26 -4.61
C LEU A 471 -31.76 -6.51 -5.32
N ASP A 472 -31.83 -6.33 -6.63
CA ASP A 472 -32.98 -6.76 -7.46
C ASP A 472 -32.69 -8.14 -8.04
N MET A 473 -33.29 -9.18 -7.46
CA MET A 473 -33.00 -10.58 -7.75
C MET A 473 -33.70 -11.07 -9.02
N LYS A 474 -32.95 -11.69 -9.94
CA LYS A 474 -33.50 -12.30 -11.17
C LYS A 474 -34.48 -13.43 -10.89
N ALA A 475 -34.14 -14.27 -9.91
CA ALA A 475 -34.91 -15.40 -9.42
C ALA A 475 -34.67 -15.56 -7.90
N PRO A 476 -35.53 -16.28 -7.18
CA PRO A 476 -35.27 -16.65 -5.80
C PRO A 476 -33.90 -17.30 -5.63
N SER A 477 -33.10 -16.82 -4.68
CA SER A 477 -31.75 -17.33 -4.40
C SER A 477 -31.37 -17.06 -2.96
N ASP A 478 -30.40 -17.81 -2.43
CA ASP A 478 -29.87 -17.56 -1.10
C ASP A 478 -29.00 -16.30 -1.12
N VAL A 479 -29.22 -15.38 -0.19
CA VAL A 479 -28.38 -14.19 0.02
C VAL A 479 -27.78 -14.26 1.41
N VAL A 480 -26.46 -14.05 1.50
CA VAL A 480 -25.74 -13.96 2.77
C VAL A 480 -25.05 -12.61 2.84
N TRP A 481 -25.52 -11.73 3.73
CA TRP A 481 -24.76 -10.54 4.12
C TRP A 481 -23.75 -10.92 5.19
N ALA A 482 -22.55 -10.34 5.14
CA ALA A 482 -21.49 -10.75 6.05
C ALA A 482 -20.52 -9.59 6.40
N MET A 483 -19.98 -9.62 7.64
CA MET A 483 -18.89 -8.77 8.13
C MET A 483 -17.81 -9.62 8.81
N THR A 484 -16.53 -9.36 8.54
CA THR A 484 -15.38 -10.09 9.12
C THR A 484 -14.76 -9.30 10.27
N THR A 485 -14.52 -9.94 11.42
CA THR A 485 -14.07 -9.24 12.64
C THR A 485 -13.17 -10.11 13.53
N ASP A 486 -12.29 -9.45 14.30
CA ASP A 486 -11.56 -10.06 15.42
C ASP A 486 -12.39 -10.05 16.72
N ALA A 487 -13.56 -9.40 16.73
CA ALA A 487 -14.37 -9.26 17.92
C ALA A 487 -15.03 -10.57 18.34
N GLU A 488 -15.20 -10.75 19.65
CA GLU A 488 -16.20 -11.68 20.16
C GLU A 488 -17.59 -11.14 19.81
N ILE A 489 -18.49 -12.03 19.40
CA ILE A 489 -19.85 -11.67 18.98
C ILE A 489 -20.84 -12.33 19.92
N ASP A 490 -21.71 -11.53 20.52
CA ASP A 490 -22.80 -11.95 21.39
C ASP A 490 -24.13 -11.48 20.80
N ILE A 491 -24.96 -12.41 20.33
CA ILE A 491 -26.25 -12.11 19.70
C ILE A 491 -27.30 -11.90 20.78
N LYS A 492 -27.88 -10.70 20.84
CA LYS A 492 -28.91 -10.28 21.80
C LYS A 492 -30.28 -10.19 21.14
N GLY A 493 -30.90 -11.35 20.92
CA GLY A 493 -32.12 -11.46 20.11
C GLY A 493 -31.80 -11.45 18.61
N PRO A 494 -32.81 -11.59 17.73
CA PRO A 494 -32.56 -11.84 16.31
C PRO A 494 -31.83 -10.70 15.61
N ALA A 495 -32.18 -9.44 15.91
CA ALA A 495 -31.73 -8.28 15.14
C ALA A 495 -30.58 -7.49 15.78
N VAL A 496 -29.97 -7.97 16.87
CA VAL A 496 -28.92 -7.21 17.59
C VAL A 496 -27.73 -8.12 17.90
N ALA A 497 -26.53 -7.68 17.54
CA ALA A 497 -25.28 -8.30 17.92
C ALA A 497 -24.38 -7.30 18.64
N VAL A 498 -23.85 -7.69 19.80
CA VAL A 498 -22.86 -6.91 20.55
C VAL A 498 -21.49 -7.50 20.25
N LEU A 499 -20.62 -6.68 19.65
CA LEU A 499 -19.23 -7.02 19.33
C LEU A 499 -18.33 -6.47 20.41
N LYS A 500 -17.44 -7.30 20.96
CA LYS A 500 -16.48 -6.92 22.00
C LYS A 500 -15.06 -7.13 21.53
N LEU A 501 -14.24 -6.09 21.62
CA LEU A 501 -12.84 -6.14 21.22
C LEU A 501 -12.00 -5.22 22.11
N ARG A 502 -11.00 -5.78 22.81
CA ARG A 502 -10.08 -5.04 23.69
C ARG A 502 -10.79 -4.11 24.69
N GLY A 503 -11.88 -4.58 25.30
CA GLY A 503 -12.66 -3.81 26.27
C GLY A 503 -13.51 -2.68 25.68
N LYS A 504 -13.61 -2.59 24.35
CA LYS A 504 -14.54 -1.70 23.65
C LYS A 504 -15.73 -2.51 23.15
N GLU A 505 -16.83 -1.82 22.87
CA GLU A 505 -18.06 -2.43 22.35
C GLU A 505 -18.56 -1.70 21.08
N LEU A 506 -19.09 -2.47 20.14
CA LEU A 506 -19.85 -2.00 18.98
C LEU A 506 -21.15 -2.80 18.90
N VAL A 507 -22.26 -2.11 18.74
CA VAL A 507 -23.58 -2.74 18.57
C VAL A 507 -23.94 -2.72 17.10
N ALA A 508 -24.10 -3.90 16.52
CA ALA A 508 -24.68 -4.09 15.18
C ALA A 508 -26.19 -4.31 15.31
N ARG A 509 -26.99 -3.57 14.55
CA ARG A 509 -28.46 -3.70 14.50
C ARG A 509 -28.93 -3.96 13.07
N LEU A 510 -29.70 -5.02 12.89
CA LEU A 510 -30.33 -5.36 11.62
C LEU A 510 -31.64 -4.56 11.49
N LEU A 511 -31.64 -3.54 10.64
CA LEU A 511 -32.78 -2.66 10.42
C LEU A 511 -33.69 -3.17 9.29
N SER A 512 -33.15 -3.95 8.35
CA SER A 512 -33.90 -4.61 7.29
C SER A 512 -33.19 -5.90 6.85
N PRO A 513 -33.93 -6.99 6.56
CA PRO A 513 -35.37 -7.14 6.77
C PRO A 513 -35.69 -7.43 8.25
N GLN A 514 -36.87 -7.00 8.73
CA GLN A 514 -37.25 -7.06 10.15
C GLN A 514 -37.34 -8.49 10.73
N ASN A 515 -37.58 -9.50 9.89
CA ASN A 515 -37.76 -10.89 10.32
C ASN A 515 -36.50 -11.75 10.20
N ALA A 516 -35.38 -11.16 9.79
CA ALA A 516 -34.12 -11.88 9.71
C ALA A 516 -33.36 -11.82 11.05
N ALA A 517 -32.37 -12.71 11.17
CA ALA A 517 -31.55 -12.82 12.37
C ALA A 517 -30.07 -12.78 12.03
N PHE A 518 -29.29 -12.20 12.94
CA PHE A 518 -27.85 -12.39 12.95
C PHE A 518 -27.50 -13.84 13.28
N THR A 519 -26.44 -14.32 12.65
CA THR A 519 -25.76 -15.58 12.97
C THR A 519 -24.25 -15.33 12.95
N THR A 520 -23.48 -16.28 13.46
CA THR A 520 -22.02 -16.20 13.47
C THR A 520 -21.39 -17.44 12.85
N GLU A 521 -20.21 -17.26 12.25
CA GLU A 521 -19.38 -18.34 11.72
C GLU A 521 -17.91 -18.09 12.03
N SER A 522 -17.10 -19.15 12.05
CA SER A 522 -15.64 -19.02 12.14
C SER A 522 -15.05 -18.69 10.77
N ALA A 523 -14.07 -17.80 10.72
CA ALA A 523 -13.26 -17.56 9.53
C ALA A 523 -11.95 -18.38 9.54
N GLU A 524 -11.75 -19.24 10.55
CA GLU A 524 -10.56 -20.08 10.67
C GLU A 524 -10.41 -21.05 9.50
N GLN A 525 -9.19 -21.17 9.00
CA GLN A 525 -8.80 -22.09 7.95
C GLN A 525 -7.73 -23.07 8.44
N LYS A 526 -7.39 -24.04 7.59
CA LYS A 526 -6.34 -25.03 7.85
C LYS A 526 -5.14 -24.79 6.94
N ALA A 527 -3.97 -25.19 7.42
CA ALA A 527 -2.77 -25.24 6.59
C ALA A 527 -3.04 -26.08 5.32
N PRO A 528 -2.47 -25.71 4.16
CA PRO A 528 -1.40 -24.74 3.98
C PRO A 528 -1.82 -23.27 3.89
N GLN A 529 -3.12 -22.96 3.87
CA GLN A 529 -3.63 -21.58 3.91
C GLN A 529 -3.40 -20.95 5.28
N GLU A 530 -3.40 -19.61 5.31
CA GLU A 530 -3.36 -18.84 6.55
C GLU A 530 -4.55 -19.16 7.46
N ARG A 531 -4.27 -19.49 8.72
CA ARG A 531 -5.26 -20.12 9.63
C ARG A 531 -6.34 -19.18 10.16
N ASN A 532 -6.15 -17.86 10.12
CA ASN A 532 -7.08 -16.85 10.66
C ASN A 532 -7.56 -17.12 12.10
N PRO A 533 -6.67 -17.43 13.06
CA PRO A 533 -7.08 -17.88 14.39
C PRO A 533 -7.95 -16.84 15.11
N GLY A 534 -9.08 -17.28 15.67
CA GLY A 534 -10.01 -16.45 16.43
C GLY A 534 -10.87 -15.48 15.60
N VAL A 535 -10.69 -15.42 14.29
CA VAL A 535 -11.47 -14.52 13.41
C VAL A 535 -12.89 -15.05 13.25
N ARG A 536 -13.88 -14.16 13.34
CA ARG A 536 -15.31 -14.47 13.23
C ARG A 536 -15.98 -13.71 12.08
N ARG A 537 -17.09 -14.27 11.61
CA ARG A 537 -18.03 -13.64 10.67
C ARG A 537 -19.33 -13.33 11.41
N LEU A 538 -19.84 -12.10 11.32
CA LEU A 538 -21.22 -11.75 11.61
C LEU A 538 -22.03 -11.83 10.30
N LEU A 539 -23.17 -12.52 10.31
CA LEU A 539 -23.89 -12.91 9.11
C LEU A 539 -25.39 -12.63 9.22
N VAL A 540 -26.03 -12.34 8.08
CA VAL A 540 -27.49 -12.41 7.92
C VAL A 540 -27.76 -13.34 6.74
N ARG A 541 -28.47 -14.45 6.98
CA ARG A 541 -28.79 -15.45 5.95
C ARG A 541 -30.25 -15.33 5.55
N LEU A 542 -30.48 -15.14 4.26
CA LEU A 542 -31.79 -14.96 3.65
C LEU A 542 -32.01 -16.07 2.61
N PRO A 543 -32.66 -17.18 2.98
CA PRO A 543 -32.85 -18.30 2.05
C PRO A 543 -33.90 -17.96 1.00
N GLN A 544 -33.62 -18.30 -0.26
CA GLN A 544 -34.57 -18.26 -1.38
C GLN A 544 -35.34 -16.93 -1.51
N VAL A 545 -34.67 -15.80 -1.32
CA VAL A 545 -35.29 -14.46 -1.47
C VAL A 545 -35.29 -14.02 -2.93
N GLY A 546 -36.36 -13.34 -3.35
CA GLY A 546 -36.56 -12.84 -4.72
C GLY A 546 -37.11 -11.41 -4.73
N GLY A 547 -37.19 -10.81 -5.93
CA GLY A 547 -37.58 -9.41 -6.08
C GLY A 547 -36.53 -8.46 -5.51
N VAL A 548 -36.97 -7.31 -4.97
CA VAL A 548 -36.07 -6.33 -4.34
C VAL A 548 -35.80 -6.74 -2.89
N VAL A 549 -34.56 -7.15 -2.62
CA VAL A 549 -34.06 -7.53 -1.30
C VAL A 549 -33.23 -6.38 -0.75
N ARG A 550 -33.54 -5.94 0.47
CA ARG A 550 -32.76 -4.91 1.18
C ARG A 550 -32.22 -5.45 2.49
N VAL A 551 -30.90 -5.40 2.63
CA VAL A 551 -30.23 -5.66 3.91
C VAL A 551 -29.64 -4.36 4.43
N ALA A 552 -30.06 -3.90 5.61
CA ALA A 552 -29.56 -2.68 6.22
C ALA A 552 -29.07 -2.97 7.64
N VAL A 553 -27.78 -2.72 7.88
CA VAL A 553 -27.10 -2.95 9.17
C VAL A 553 -26.51 -1.65 9.67
N LEU A 554 -26.95 -1.24 10.86
CA LEU A 554 -26.40 -0.12 11.60
C LEU A 554 -25.27 -0.61 12.51
N LEU A 555 -24.08 -0.05 12.36
CA LEU A 555 -22.89 -0.32 13.17
C LEU A 555 -22.62 0.88 14.06
N ALA A 556 -22.92 0.76 15.36
CA ALA A 556 -22.83 1.84 16.32
C ALA A 556 -21.80 1.51 17.43
N PRO A 557 -20.60 2.11 17.42
CA PRO A 557 -19.69 2.05 18.56
C PRO A 557 -20.36 2.60 19.84
N VAL A 558 -20.04 2.00 20.99
CA VAL A 558 -20.55 2.46 22.29
C VAL A 558 -19.63 3.57 22.81
N TRP A 559 -20.02 4.82 22.57
CA TRP A 559 -19.31 6.00 23.06
C TRP A 559 -19.65 6.27 24.52
N ALA A 560 -18.67 6.62 25.35
CA ALA A 560 -18.87 6.83 26.79
C ALA A 560 -19.86 7.96 27.12
N ASP A 561 -19.89 9.01 26.30
CA ASP A 561 -20.66 10.24 26.55
C ASP A 561 -21.79 10.46 25.54
N ALA A 562 -22.18 9.44 24.76
CA ALA A 562 -23.26 9.55 23.78
C ALA A 562 -24.43 8.61 24.08
N LYS A 563 -25.64 9.05 23.72
CA LYS A 563 -26.80 8.17 23.71
C LYS A 563 -26.59 7.03 22.70
N ALA A 564 -27.10 5.85 23.02
CA ALA A 564 -27.10 4.73 22.10
C ALA A 564 -27.82 5.12 20.80
N ILE A 565 -27.18 4.86 19.66
CA ILE A 565 -27.76 5.07 18.34
C ILE A 565 -28.44 3.76 17.94
N GLU A 566 -29.77 3.76 17.88
CA GLU A 566 -30.55 2.53 17.76
C GLU A 566 -31.29 2.36 16.44
N SER A 567 -31.49 3.44 15.70
CA SER A 567 -32.25 3.46 14.45
C SER A 567 -31.59 4.36 13.41
N ALA A 568 -31.86 4.05 12.15
CA ALA A 568 -31.58 4.93 11.02
C ALA A 568 -32.77 4.85 10.05
N GLU A 569 -33.01 5.93 9.31
CA GLU A 569 -34.02 5.91 8.25
C GLU A 569 -33.56 4.99 7.10
N ILE A 570 -34.42 4.06 6.70
CA ILE A 570 -34.14 3.12 5.62
C ILE A 570 -34.96 3.51 4.38
N LYS A 571 -34.24 4.02 3.38
CA LYS A 571 -34.78 4.38 2.05
C LYS A 571 -33.97 3.69 0.95
N PRO A 572 -34.52 3.49 -0.26
CA PRO A 572 -33.76 2.95 -1.38
C PRO A 572 -32.46 3.68 -1.65
N LEU A 573 -31.40 2.96 -2.03
CA LEU A 573 -30.07 3.55 -2.28
C LEU A 573 -30.10 4.62 -3.39
N MET A 574 -30.99 4.47 -4.38
CA MET A 574 -31.21 5.50 -5.41
C MET A 574 -31.76 6.83 -4.85
N ASN A 575 -32.33 6.81 -3.65
CA ASN A 575 -32.88 7.97 -2.95
C ASN A 575 -31.96 8.43 -1.80
N TRP A 576 -30.79 7.81 -1.62
CA TRP A 576 -29.84 8.20 -0.58
C TRP A 576 -29.44 9.66 -0.73
#